data_AF-A0A6G7XVI3-F1
#
_entry.id   AF-A0A6G7XVI3-F1
#
_cell.length_a   1.000
_cell.length_b   1.000
_cell.length_c   1.000
_cell.angle_alpha   90.00
_cell.angle_beta   90.00
_cell.angle_gamma   90.00
#
_symmetry.space_group_name_H-M   'P 1'
#
loop_
_entity.id
_entity.type
_entity.pdbx_description
1 polymer ?
#
loop_
_entity_poly.entity_id
_entity_poly.type
_entity_poly.pdbx_seq_one_letter_code
_entity_poly.pdbx_strand_id
1 'polypeptide(L)'
;MRLLPPYAESVFDESAITAVRDFMAERDWGQFHSPASLARSIAIEAGELLECFQWSDHADQGKVEGELADVLTYCLLLADTLKVDPSAVVLAKLEETRLKYPIEVSRGNSERYDQRSD
;
A
#
# COMPACT_ATOMS: atom_id res chain seq x y z
N MET A 1 -18.59 -25.00 -0.42
CA MET A 1 -17.15 -24.88 -0.11
C MET A 1 -16.61 -23.80 -1.04
N ARG A 2 -16.42 -22.57 -0.56
CA ARG A 2 -15.87 -21.47 -1.39
C ARG A 2 -14.37 -21.70 -1.45
N LEU A 3 -13.84 -21.98 -2.64
CA LEU A 3 -12.40 -22.04 -2.86
C LEU A 3 -11.85 -20.64 -2.55
N LEU A 4 -10.94 -20.54 -1.59
CA LEU A 4 -10.17 -19.32 -1.40
C LEU A 4 -9.37 -19.07 -2.69
N PRO A 5 -9.30 -17.83 -3.19
CA PRO A 5 -8.44 -17.51 -4.32
C PRO A 5 -6.97 -17.84 -3.97
N PRO A 6 -6.09 -18.07 -4.96
CA PRO A 6 -4.72 -18.56 -4.78
C PRO A 6 -3.77 -17.61 -3.99
N TYR A 7 -4.30 -16.55 -3.39
CA TYR A 7 -3.59 -15.55 -2.60
C TYR A 7 -3.81 -15.75 -1.09
N ALA A 8 -3.96 -16.99 -0.63
CA ALA A 8 -4.16 -17.28 0.79
C ALA A 8 -2.90 -17.04 1.65
N GLU A 9 -1.78 -16.70 1.02
CA GLU A 9 -0.53 -16.32 1.68
C GLU A 9 -0.43 -14.80 1.81
N SER A 10 0.27 -14.36 2.87
CA SER A 10 0.51 -12.94 3.12
C SER A 10 1.25 -12.32 1.93
N VAL A 11 0.73 -11.22 1.40
CA VAL A 11 1.41 -10.42 0.35
C VAL A 11 2.52 -9.55 0.91
N PHE A 12 2.52 -9.32 2.23
CA PHE A 12 3.64 -8.69 2.94
C PHE A 12 4.43 -9.74 3.72
N ASP A 13 5.75 -9.68 3.61
CA ASP A 13 6.63 -10.56 4.35
C ASP A 13 6.57 -10.26 5.87
N GLU A 14 6.34 -11.30 6.68
CA GLU A 14 6.22 -11.13 8.14
C GLU A 14 7.54 -10.64 8.77
N SER A 15 8.70 -10.97 8.16
CA SER A 15 9.99 -10.53 8.67
C SER A 15 10.20 -9.03 8.49
N ALA A 16 9.67 -8.44 7.41
CA ALA A 16 9.71 -6.99 7.19
C ALA A 16 8.90 -6.22 8.25
N ILE A 17 7.67 -6.65 8.54
CA ILE A 17 6.83 -6.01 9.58
C ILE A 17 7.50 -6.13 10.95
N THR A 18 8.08 -7.29 11.25
CA THR A 18 8.78 -7.53 12.51
C THR A 18 10.00 -6.61 12.63
N ALA A 19 10.83 -6.52 11.59
CA ALA A 19 11.99 -5.62 11.58
C ALA A 19 11.59 -4.15 11.76
N VAL A 20 10.49 -3.70 11.15
CA VAL A 20 9.95 -2.35 11.34
C VAL A 20 9.50 -2.13 12.78
N ARG A 21 8.77 -3.09 13.38
CA ARG A 21 8.35 -3.01 14.78
C ARG A 21 9.54 -2.94 15.73
N ASP A 22 10.54 -3.79 15.52
CA ASP A 22 11.74 -3.85 16.34
C ASP A 22 12.51 -2.53 16.25
N PHE A 23 12.68 -1.98 15.03
CA PHE A 23 13.33 -0.68 14.82
C PHE A 23 12.63 0.45 15.59
N MET A 24 11.28 0.46 15.58
CA MET A 24 10.50 1.46 16.31
C MET A 24 10.59 1.28 17.83
N ALA A 25 10.57 0.03 18.30
CA ALA A 25 10.65 -0.31 19.72
C ALA A 25 12.01 0.04 20.31
N GLU A 26 13.11 -0.27 19.59
CA GLU A 26 14.48 0.08 19.98
C GLU A 26 14.67 1.59 20.25
N ARG A 27 13.87 2.43 19.59
CA ARG A 27 13.96 3.89 19.67
C ARG A 27 12.85 4.51 20.51
N ASP A 28 11.94 3.70 21.04
CA ASP A 28 10.72 4.14 21.72
C ASP A 28 9.88 5.14 20.88
N TRP A 29 9.90 4.98 19.55
CA TRP A 29 9.24 5.91 18.63
C TRP A 29 7.74 5.66 18.48
N GLY A 30 7.26 4.49 18.92
CA GLY A 30 5.84 4.16 18.92
C GLY A 30 4.97 5.20 19.63
N GLN A 31 5.51 5.94 20.61
CA GLN A 31 4.79 7.02 21.32
C GLN A 31 4.39 8.21 20.43
N PHE A 32 5.06 8.43 19.30
CA PHE A 32 4.78 9.52 18.36
C PHE A 32 3.79 9.11 17.25
N HIS A 33 3.44 7.82 17.21
CA HIS A 33 2.58 7.24 16.18
C HIS A 33 1.11 7.25 16.61
N SER A 34 0.35 8.15 16.00
CA SER A 34 -1.10 8.09 15.95
C SER A 34 -1.51 7.69 14.53
N PRO A 35 -2.70 7.08 14.31
CA PRO A 35 -3.18 6.81 12.96
C PRO A 35 -3.16 8.05 12.05
N ALA A 36 -3.46 9.22 12.62
CA ALA A 36 -3.45 10.48 11.89
C ALA A 36 -2.03 10.98 11.55
N SER A 37 -1.04 10.79 12.42
CA SER A 37 0.36 11.16 12.09
C SER A 37 0.93 10.22 11.03
N LEU A 38 0.68 8.92 11.12
CA LEU A 38 1.12 7.95 10.12
C LEU A 38 0.47 8.18 8.75
N ALA A 39 -0.83 8.50 8.72
CA ALA A 39 -1.50 8.86 7.47
C ALA A 39 -0.90 10.11 6.81
N ARG A 40 -0.43 11.09 7.61
CA ARG A 40 0.30 12.24 7.09
C ARG A 40 1.67 11.85 6.55
N SER A 41 2.42 11.01 7.25
CA SER A 41 3.71 10.49 6.76
C SER A 41 3.53 9.79 5.41
N ILE A 42 2.54 8.89 5.26
CA ILE A 42 2.24 8.25 3.98
C ILE A 42 2.03 9.27 2.85
N ALA A 43 1.29 10.36 3.11
CA ALA A 43 1.05 11.39 2.11
C ALA A 43 2.31 12.21 1.77
N ILE A 44 3.20 12.40 2.74
CA ILE A 44 4.50 13.08 2.54
C ILE A 44 5.40 12.21 1.65
N GLU A 45 5.62 10.95 2.01
CA GLU A 45 6.50 10.05 1.24
C GLU A 45 5.92 9.75 -0.15
N ALA A 46 4.60 9.71 -0.29
CA ALA A 46 3.97 9.61 -1.62
C ALA A 46 4.25 10.85 -2.48
N GLY A 47 4.42 12.01 -1.85
CA GLY A 47 4.87 13.24 -2.50
C GLY A 47 6.34 13.18 -2.93
N GLU A 48 7.21 12.64 -2.08
CA GLU A 48 8.65 12.43 -2.41
C GLU A 48 8.82 11.41 -3.55
N LEU A 49 8.02 10.33 -3.52
CA LEU A 49 7.93 9.37 -4.62
C LEU A 49 7.45 10.04 -5.92
N LEU A 50 6.47 10.94 -5.84
CA LEU A 50 6.01 11.72 -6.99
C LEU A 50 7.10 12.67 -7.51
N GLU A 51 7.89 13.27 -6.61
CA GLU A 51 8.97 14.20 -6.96
C GLU A 51 10.03 13.53 -7.85
N CYS A 52 10.28 12.24 -7.67
CA CYS A 52 11.17 11.45 -8.53
C CYS A 52 10.83 11.58 -10.03
N PHE A 53 9.56 11.82 -10.35
CA PHE A 53 9.03 11.94 -11.72
C PHE A 53 8.61 13.37 -12.10
N GLN A 54 8.86 14.37 -11.24
CA GLN A 54 8.32 15.73 -11.41
C GLN A 54 8.69 16.38 -12.75
N TRP A 55 9.90 16.12 -13.25
CA TRP A 55 10.46 16.76 -14.44
C TRP A 55 10.70 15.79 -15.60
N SER A 56 10.48 14.49 -15.41
CA SER A 56 10.85 13.45 -16.36
C SER A 56 10.20 12.11 -15.98
N ASP A 57 9.73 11.36 -16.98
CA ASP A 57 9.31 9.97 -16.79
C ASP A 57 10.51 9.01 -16.56
N HIS A 58 11.73 9.49 -16.81
CA HIS A 58 12.98 8.80 -16.50
C HIS A 58 13.51 9.26 -15.16
N ALA A 59 13.20 8.51 -14.11
CA ALA A 59 13.69 8.71 -12.75
C ALA A 59 14.89 7.80 -12.43
N ASP A 60 15.68 8.18 -11.43
CA ASP A 60 16.70 7.30 -10.85
C ASP A 60 16.01 6.16 -10.09
N GLN A 61 16.27 4.91 -10.50
CA GLN A 61 15.60 3.74 -9.93
C GLN A 61 15.87 3.59 -8.43
N GLY A 62 17.09 3.92 -7.96
CA GLY A 62 17.43 3.81 -6.54
C GLY A 62 16.64 4.80 -5.69
N LYS A 63 16.44 6.02 -6.18
CA LYS A 63 15.57 7.00 -5.51
C LYS A 63 14.13 6.52 -5.46
N VAL A 64 13.58 6.06 -6.57
CA VAL A 64 12.20 5.54 -6.64
C VAL A 64 11.99 4.38 -5.67
N GLU A 65 12.95 3.45 -5.60
CA GLU A 65 12.90 2.32 -4.68
C GLU A 65 12.97 2.78 -3.21
N GLY A 66 13.77 3.80 -2.90
CA GLY A 66 13.84 4.44 -1.59
C GLY A 66 12.49 5.03 -1.16
N GLU A 67 11.94 5.95 -1.94
CA GLU A 67 10.69 6.61 -1.59
C GLU A 67 9.50 5.64 -1.56
N LEU A 68 9.51 4.62 -2.43
CA LEU A 68 8.52 3.55 -2.38
C LEU A 68 8.64 2.73 -1.08
N ALA A 69 9.86 2.43 -0.63
CA ALA A 69 10.08 1.73 0.62
C ALA A 69 9.58 2.56 1.83
N ASP A 70 9.73 3.88 1.80
CA ASP A 70 9.23 4.76 2.85
C ASP A 70 7.68 4.80 2.88
N VAL A 71 7.03 4.92 1.71
CA VAL A 71 5.56 4.79 1.59
C VAL A 71 5.07 3.46 2.18
N LEU A 72 5.71 2.36 1.81
CA LEU A 72 5.34 1.02 2.29
C LEU A 72 5.57 0.88 3.80
N THR A 73 6.68 1.40 4.32
CA THR A 73 7.01 1.35 5.75
C THR A 73 5.94 2.05 6.59
N TYR A 74 5.52 3.26 6.21
CA TYR A 74 4.45 3.93 6.94
C TYR A 74 3.08 3.28 6.76
N CYS A 75 2.80 2.65 5.62
CA CYS A 75 1.61 1.80 5.46
C CYS A 75 1.60 0.64 6.45
N LEU A 76 2.74 -0.05 6.61
CA LEU A 76 2.89 -1.16 7.56
C LEU A 76 2.74 -0.68 9.02
N LEU A 77 3.36 0.45 9.38
CA LEU A 77 3.20 1.07 10.70
C LEU A 77 1.76 1.45 10.99
N LEU A 78 1.04 1.97 9.99
CA LEU A 78 -0.38 2.32 10.14
C LEU A 78 -1.23 1.07 10.33
N ALA A 79 -1.00 0.02 9.54
CA ALA A 79 -1.69 -1.26 9.69
C ALA A 79 -1.46 -1.84 11.09
N ASP A 80 -0.22 -1.81 11.58
CA ASP A 80 0.14 -2.25 12.93
C ASP A 80 -0.56 -1.44 14.03
N THR A 81 -0.54 -0.11 13.90
CA THR A 81 -1.21 0.81 14.84
C THR A 81 -2.73 0.59 14.88
N LEU A 82 -3.33 0.29 13.72
CA LEU A 82 -4.75 -0.05 13.59
C LEU A 82 -5.07 -1.50 13.97
N LYS A 83 -4.04 -2.33 14.24
CA LYS A 83 -4.14 -3.76 14.54
C LYS A 83 -4.85 -4.55 13.44
N VAL A 84 -4.55 -4.21 12.20
CA VAL A 84 -5.07 -4.91 11.02
C VAL A 84 -3.94 -5.60 10.28
N ASP A 85 -4.27 -6.75 9.68
CA ASP A 85 -3.34 -7.45 8.79
C ASP A 85 -3.29 -6.70 7.43
N PRO A 86 -2.12 -6.21 7.00
CA PRO A 86 -2.01 -5.41 5.78
C PRO A 86 -2.36 -6.23 4.53
N SER A 87 -2.06 -7.54 4.51
CA SER A 87 -2.41 -8.44 3.42
C SER A 87 -3.92 -8.61 3.31
N ALA A 88 -4.61 -8.80 4.44
CA ALA A 88 -6.06 -8.93 4.49
C ALA A 88 -6.76 -7.66 4.00
N VAL A 89 -6.28 -6.48 4.39
CA VAL A 89 -6.83 -5.18 3.93
C VAL A 89 -6.71 -5.03 2.41
N VAL A 90 -5.53 -5.33 1.85
CA VAL A 90 -5.30 -5.26 0.40
C VAL A 90 -6.16 -6.28 -0.36
N LEU A 91 -6.18 -7.53 0.09
CA LEU A 91 -6.94 -8.60 -0.58
C LEU A 91 -8.45 -8.35 -0.55
N ALA A 92 -9.00 -7.87 0.57
CA ALA A 92 -10.40 -7.45 0.65
C ALA A 92 -10.70 -6.33 -0.35
N LYS A 93 -9.81 -5.33 -0.46
CA LYS A 93 -10.00 -4.23 -1.40
C LYS A 93 -9.92 -4.68 -2.86
N LEU A 94 -9.04 -5.63 -3.16
CA LEU A 94 -8.91 -6.20 -4.50
C LEU A 94 -10.18 -6.93 -4.92
N GLU A 95 -10.82 -7.69 -4.02
CA GLU A 95 -12.09 -8.35 -4.32
C GLU A 95 -13.21 -7.34 -4.62
N GLU A 96 -13.33 -6.28 -3.83
CA GLU A 96 -14.26 -5.17 -4.15
C GLU A 96 -13.96 -4.55 -5.52
N THR A 97 -12.69 -4.38 -5.84
CA THR A 97 -12.26 -3.78 -7.11
C THR A 97 -12.57 -4.69 -8.28
N ARG A 98 -12.41 -6.01 -8.16
CA ARG A 98 -12.80 -6.99 -9.18
C ARG A 98 -14.29 -6.91 -9.50
N LEU A 99 -15.14 -6.72 -8.49
CA LEU A 99 -16.58 -6.56 -8.69
C LEU A 99 -16.94 -5.27 -9.43
N LYS A 100 -16.19 -4.18 -9.18
CA LYS A 100 -16.38 -2.89 -9.88
C LYS A 100 -15.82 -2.89 -11.30
N TYR A 101 -14.77 -3.68 -11.55
CA TYR A 101 -14.08 -3.76 -12.82
C TYR A 101 -14.03 -5.21 -13.36
N PRO A 102 -15.16 -5.78 -13.83
CA PRO A 102 -15.18 -7.10 -14.45
C PRO A 102 -14.27 -7.18 -15.68
N ILE A 103 -13.67 -8.35 -15.94
CA ILE A 103 -12.65 -8.51 -16.98
C ILE A 103 -13.21 -8.24 -18.39
N GLU A 104 -14.48 -8.57 -18.61
CA GLU A 104 -15.18 -8.48 -19.88
C GLU A 104 -15.24 -7.04 -20.40
N VAL A 105 -15.26 -6.06 -19.49
CA VAL A 105 -15.44 -4.63 -19.78
C VAL A 105 -14.24 -3.78 -19.39
N SER A 106 -13.30 -4.32 -18.61
CA SER A 106 -12.15 -3.56 -18.07
C SER A 106 -10.82 -3.91 -18.73
N ARG A 107 -10.74 -5.01 -19.50
CA ARG A 107 -9.48 -5.40 -20.15
C ARG A 107 -9.07 -4.36 -21.20
N GLY A 108 -7.95 -3.67 -20.95
CA GLY A 108 -7.45 -2.62 -21.84
C GLY A 108 -8.22 -1.30 -21.77
N ASN A 109 -9.17 -1.16 -20.83
CA ASN A 109 -9.96 0.05 -20.62
C ASN A 109 -9.85 0.51 -19.16
N SER A 110 -9.27 1.69 -18.93
CA SER A 110 -9.13 2.32 -17.62
C SER A 110 -10.25 3.32 -17.28
N GLU A 111 -11.26 3.47 -18.15
CA GLU A 111 -12.45 4.26 -17.84
C GLU A 111 -13.07 3.78 -16.53
N ARG A 112 -13.39 4.75 -15.68
CA ARG A 112 -14.00 4.45 -14.39
C ARG A 112 -15.33 3.74 -14.60
N TYR A 113 -15.61 2.75 -13.77
CA TYR A 113 -16.84 1.94 -13.86
C TYR A 113 -18.13 2.78 -13.78
N ASP A 114 -18.08 3.95 -13.14
CA ASP A 114 -19.19 4.90 -13.00
C ASP A 114 -19.31 5.89 -14.17
N GLN A 115 -18.45 5.78 -15.18
CA GLN A 115 -18.41 6.64 -16.37
C GLN A 115 -18.49 5.87 -17.69
N ARG A 116 -18.73 4.55 -17.65
CA ARG A 116 -18.87 3.73 -18.86
C ARG A 116 -20.17 4.09 -19.57
N SER A 117 -20.06 4.36 -20.87
CA SER A 117 -21.22 4.47 -21.75
C SER A 117 -21.77 3.05 -22.01
N ASP A 118 -23.10 2.90 -22.02
CA ASP A 118 -23.79 1.62 -22.30
C ASP A 118 -23.36 0.96 -23.62
#